data_AF-A0A1I8GAR3-F1
#
_entry.id   AF-A0A1I8GAR3-F1
#
_cell.length_a   1.000
_cell.length_b   1.000
_cell.length_c   1.000
_cell.angle_alpha   90.00
_cell.angle_beta   90.00
_cell.angle_gamma   90.00
#
_symmetry.space_group_name_H-M   'P 1'
#
loop_
_entity.id
_entity.type
_entity.pdbx_description
1 polymer ?
#
loop_
_entity_poly.entity_id
_entity_poly.type
_entity_poly.pdbx_seq_one_letter_code
_entity_poly.pdbx_strand_id
1 'polypeptide(L)'
;VACNSAADPAPPCGPASPPGIGRTPEAPPIGVKAPQIFSVTANAVHLSWLPPAIQNGVITRYMLKQNEVPLFTNLPADTNTTAVVGLMPFAQYAFRLAACTSSGCTDSPVTTVRTSEAAPADLEAPIPTTLDSSRIAIEWQPPKRPNGVVTSYRLLRNSQKFTEVSSTTL
;
A
#
# COMPACT_ATOMS: atom_id res chain seq x y z
N VAL A 1 19.54 -9.23 -51.22
CA VAL A 1 20.26 -9.05 -52.49
C VAL A 1 19.57 -9.92 -53.54
N ALA A 2 19.41 -9.47 -54.79
CA ALA A 2 18.95 -10.32 -55.89
C ALA A 2 20.15 -10.77 -56.74
N CYS A 3 20.18 -12.04 -57.16
CA CYS A 3 21.25 -12.61 -57.99
C CYS A 3 20.65 -13.33 -59.20
N ASN A 4 21.33 -13.29 -60.35
CA ASN A 4 20.89 -13.94 -61.59
C ASN A 4 21.57 -15.30 -61.81
N SER A 5 20.98 -16.17 -62.63
CA SER A 5 21.43 -17.55 -62.90
C SER A 5 22.59 -17.68 -63.92
N ALA A 6 23.55 -16.75 -63.95
CA ALA A 6 24.65 -16.85 -64.91
C ALA A 6 25.61 -17.99 -64.53
N ALA A 7 26.14 -18.71 -65.53
CA ALA A 7 27.04 -19.85 -65.32
C ALA A 7 28.40 -19.43 -64.69
N ASP A 8 29.01 -20.39 -63.98
CA ASP A 8 30.19 -20.34 -63.10
C ASP A 8 31.41 -19.60 -63.72
N PRO A 9 32.17 -18.79 -62.95
CA PRO A 9 32.67 -19.10 -61.60
C PRO A 9 31.95 -18.40 -60.42
N ALA A 10 31.02 -17.47 -60.67
CA ALA A 10 30.10 -16.90 -59.66
C ALA A 10 28.96 -16.08 -60.32
N PRO A 11 27.69 -16.27 -59.93
CA PRO A 11 26.59 -15.47 -60.43
C PRO A 11 26.67 -14.01 -59.93
N PRO A 12 26.43 -12.98 -60.78
CA PRO A 12 26.45 -11.59 -60.34
C PRO A 12 25.25 -11.31 -59.45
N CYS A 13 25.53 -10.88 -58.22
CA CYS A 13 24.55 -10.40 -57.26
C CYS A 13 24.53 -8.86 -57.27
N GLY A 14 23.33 -8.27 -57.19
CA GLY A 14 23.15 -6.82 -57.06
C GLY A 14 23.50 -6.27 -55.68
N PRO A 15 23.21 -4.99 -55.39
CA PRO A 15 23.37 -4.46 -54.04
C PRO A 15 22.35 -5.07 -53.06
N ALA A 16 22.68 -5.05 -51.77
CA ALA A 16 21.71 -5.38 -50.71
C ALA A 16 20.55 -4.38 -50.72
N SER A 17 19.36 -4.86 -50.34
CA SER A 17 18.27 -3.95 -50.04
C SER A 17 18.63 -3.11 -48.82
N PRO A 18 18.06 -1.90 -48.68
CA PRO A 18 18.09 -1.19 -47.42
C PRO A 18 17.53 -2.07 -46.28
N PRO A 19 17.98 -1.88 -45.03
CA PRO A 19 17.40 -2.57 -43.89
C PRO A 19 15.94 -2.13 -43.69
N GLY A 20 15.07 -3.09 -43.37
CA GLY A 20 13.71 -2.79 -42.92
C GLY A 20 13.71 -2.37 -41.46
N ILE A 21 12.87 -1.40 -41.10
CA ILE A 21 12.62 -1.02 -39.71
C ILE A 21 11.24 -1.55 -39.32
N GLY A 22 11.17 -2.31 -38.22
CA GLY A 22 9.92 -2.79 -37.64
C GLY A 22 9.90 -2.58 -36.12
N ARG A 23 8.71 -2.48 -35.55
CA ARG A 23 8.47 -2.52 -34.11
C ARG A 23 7.50 -3.64 -33.80
N THR A 24 7.74 -4.34 -32.70
CA THR A 24 6.78 -5.32 -32.18
C THR A 24 5.59 -4.62 -31.53
N PRO A 25 4.41 -5.26 -31.44
CA PRO A 25 3.33 -4.80 -30.58
C PRO A 25 3.79 -4.64 -29.12
N GLU A 26 3.12 -3.76 -28.37
CA GLU A 26 3.33 -3.68 -26.93
C GLU A 26 2.78 -4.92 -26.21
N ALA A 27 3.27 -5.17 -25.01
CA ALA A 27 2.77 -6.18 -24.11
C ALA A 27 2.70 -5.63 -22.68
N PRO A 28 2.05 -6.32 -21.73
CA PRO A 28 2.09 -5.94 -20.34
C PRO A 28 3.54 -5.90 -19.79
N PRO A 29 3.81 -5.02 -18.80
CA PRO A 29 5.12 -4.99 -18.14
C PRO A 29 5.45 -6.31 -17.45
N ILE A 30 6.73 -6.56 -17.17
CA ILE A 30 7.21 -7.70 -16.40
C ILE A 30 8.08 -7.19 -15.24
N GLY A 31 7.98 -7.87 -14.10
CA GLY A 31 8.81 -7.57 -12.93
C GLY A 31 8.41 -6.28 -12.20
N VAL A 32 7.11 -6.02 -12.08
CA VAL A 32 6.60 -4.97 -11.19
C VAL A 32 6.89 -5.38 -9.75
N LYS A 33 7.73 -4.61 -9.04
CA LYS A 33 8.05 -4.86 -7.64
C LYS A 33 6.93 -4.37 -6.73
N ALA A 34 6.84 -4.96 -5.54
CA ALA A 34 5.87 -4.54 -4.53
C ALA A 34 6.13 -3.06 -4.13
N PRO A 35 5.08 -2.27 -3.86
CA PRO A 35 5.26 -0.89 -3.41
C PRO A 35 5.97 -0.89 -2.05
N GLN A 36 6.91 0.03 -1.87
CA GLN A 36 7.66 0.23 -0.65
C GLN A 36 6.89 1.15 0.30
N ILE A 37 6.92 0.84 1.60
CA ILE A 37 6.39 1.73 2.63
C ILE A 37 7.45 2.79 2.93
N PHE A 38 7.13 4.05 2.64
CA PHE A 38 7.99 5.18 2.97
C PHE A 38 7.76 5.67 4.40
N SER A 39 6.49 5.76 4.84
CA SER A 39 6.12 6.11 6.21
C SER A 39 4.71 5.64 6.57
N VAL A 40 4.47 5.48 7.87
CA VAL A 40 3.20 4.99 8.42
C VAL A 40 2.79 5.86 9.60
N THR A 41 1.53 6.25 9.62
CA THR A 41 0.88 6.92 10.75
C THR A 41 -0.32 6.10 11.20
N ALA A 42 -1.05 6.57 12.21
CA ALA A 42 -2.28 5.90 12.63
C ALA A 42 -3.38 5.92 11.57
N ASN A 43 -3.38 6.91 10.67
CA ASN A 43 -4.48 7.14 9.73
C ASN A 43 -4.04 7.24 8.27
N ALA A 44 -2.76 7.05 8.00
CA ALA A 44 -2.21 7.13 6.66
C ALA A 44 -0.98 6.24 6.45
N VAL A 45 -0.81 5.75 5.22
CA VAL A 45 0.36 5.03 4.75
C VAL A 45 0.88 5.74 3.49
N HIS A 46 2.17 6.06 3.47
CA HIS A 46 2.85 6.61 2.30
C HIS A 46 3.60 5.49 1.59
N LEU A 47 3.34 5.35 0.30
CA LEU A 47 3.86 4.30 -0.57
C LEU A 47 4.73 4.92 -1.64
N SER A 48 5.82 4.25 -2.00
CA SER A 48 6.63 4.56 -3.18
C SER A 48 6.90 3.31 -3.99
N TRP A 49 7.23 3.45 -5.27
CA TRP A 49 7.60 2.32 -6.11
C TRP A 49 8.60 2.73 -7.18
N LEU A 50 9.27 1.73 -7.73
CA LEU A 50 10.13 1.87 -8.89
C LEU A 50 9.37 1.42 -10.15
N PRO A 51 9.74 1.93 -11.34
CA PRO A 51 9.20 1.44 -12.60
C PRO A 51 9.42 -0.07 -12.78
N PRO A 52 8.61 -0.75 -13.60
CA PRO A 52 8.80 -2.17 -13.90
C PRO A 52 10.18 -2.45 -14.50
N ALA A 53 10.77 -3.61 -14.16
CA ALA A 53 12.08 -4.00 -14.66
C ALA A 53 12.11 -4.11 -16.21
N ILE A 54 11.01 -4.57 -16.80
CA ILE A 54 10.81 -4.65 -18.24
C ILE A 54 9.43 -4.07 -18.54
N GLN A 55 9.35 -3.01 -19.36
CA GLN A 55 8.08 -2.32 -19.59
C GLN A 55 7.26 -2.92 -20.75
N ASN A 56 7.92 -3.51 -21.75
CA ASN A 56 7.28 -4.03 -22.98
C ASN A 56 6.36 -3.03 -23.70
N GLY A 57 6.56 -1.74 -23.52
CA GLY A 57 5.70 -0.68 -24.03
C GLY A 57 5.85 0.59 -23.20
N VAL A 58 5.07 1.62 -23.52
CA VAL A 58 5.02 2.84 -22.70
C VAL A 58 4.08 2.63 -21.53
N ILE A 59 4.56 2.88 -20.30
CA ILE A 59 3.67 2.88 -19.12
C ILE A 59 2.67 4.02 -19.27
N THR A 60 1.38 3.70 -19.25
CA THR A 60 0.29 4.68 -19.38
C THR A 60 -0.27 5.10 -18.03
N ARG A 61 -0.27 4.18 -17.05
CA ARG A 61 -0.76 4.44 -15.69
C ARG A 61 -0.31 3.37 -14.70
N TYR A 62 -0.38 3.71 -13.42
CA TYR A 62 -0.36 2.76 -12.32
C TYR A 62 -1.75 2.64 -11.68
N MET A 63 -2.00 1.49 -11.06
CA MET A 63 -3.19 1.25 -10.24
C MET A 63 -2.74 0.75 -8.87
N LEU A 64 -3.36 1.24 -7.80
CA LEU A 64 -3.11 0.78 -6.44
C LEU A 64 -4.37 0.08 -5.92
N LYS A 65 -4.22 -1.13 -5.42
CA LYS A 65 -5.26 -1.91 -4.74
C LYS A 65 -4.97 -1.94 -3.24
N GLN A 66 -6.02 -1.79 -2.44
CA GLN A 66 -6.03 -1.97 -1.00
C GLN A 66 -6.87 -3.19 -0.67
N ASN A 67 -6.29 -4.19 -0.01
CA ASN A 67 -6.95 -5.46 0.32
C ASN A 67 -7.61 -6.13 -0.91
N GLU A 68 -6.88 -6.15 -2.04
CA GLU A 68 -7.33 -6.64 -3.35
C GLU A 68 -8.48 -5.83 -4.00
N VAL A 69 -8.94 -4.75 -3.38
CA VAL A 69 -9.93 -3.83 -3.95
C VAL A 69 -9.22 -2.63 -4.59
N PRO A 70 -9.54 -2.23 -5.84
CA PRO A 70 -8.97 -1.04 -6.46
C PRO A 70 -9.25 0.21 -5.63
N LEU A 71 -8.19 0.91 -5.22
CA LEU A 71 -8.25 2.17 -4.48
C LEU A 71 -7.97 3.35 -5.41
N PHE A 72 -6.87 3.27 -6.18
CA PHE A 72 -6.55 4.22 -7.23
C PHE A 72 -6.42 3.48 -8.56
N THR A 73 -7.12 3.96 -9.59
CA THR A 73 -7.19 3.26 -10.89
C THR A 73 -6.49 3.99 -12.03
N ASN A 74 -6.07 5.24 -11.82
CA ASN A 74 -5.48 6.07 -12.86
C ASN A 74 -4.38 6.99 -12.31
N LEU A 75 -3.38 6.41 -11.65
CA LEU A 75 -2.19 7.17 -11.25
C LEU A 75 -1.33 7.43 -12.50
N PRO A 76 -0.90 8.68 -12.75
CA PRO A 76 -0.05 9.02 -13.89
C PRO A 76 1.24 8.19 -13.97
N ALA A 77 1.76 7.99 -15.17
CA ALA A 77 2.94 7.15 -15.43
C ALA A 77 4.26 7.70 -14.83
N ASP A 78 4.33 9.01 -14.58
CA ASP A 78 5.42 9.71 -13.91
C ASP A 78 5.32 9.68 -12.38
N THR A 79 4.20 9.18 -11.84
CA THR A 79 4.00 9.03 -10.40
C THR A 79 4.79 7.83 -9.86
N ASN A 80 5.58 8.07 -8.82
CA ASN A 80 6.36 7.06 -8.10
C ASN A 80 6.02 6.99 -6.60
N THR A 81 5.05 7.78 -6.14
CA THR A 81 4.65 7.88 -4.74
C THR A 81 3.18 8.24 -4.60
N THR A 82 2.54 7.78 -3.53
CA THR A 82 1.19 8.20 -3.16
C THR A 82 0.95 8.03 -1.66
N ALA A 83 -0.09 8.69 -1.16
CA ALA A 83 -0.53 8.58 0.22
C ALA A 83 -1.95 7.99 0.27
N VAL A 84 -2.12 6.94 1.06
CA VAL A 84 -3.44 6.39 1.40
C VAL A 84 -3.82 6.95 2.76
N VAL A 85 -4.87 7.75 2.83
CA VAL A 85 -5.35 8.43 4.04
C VAL A 85 -6.71 7.91 4.47
N GLY A 86 -7.14 8.25 5.70
CA GLY A 86 -8.44 7.81 6.24
C GLY A 86 -8.43 6.36 6.73
N LEU A 87 -7.26 5.81 7.03
CA LEU A 87 -7.11 4.47 7.59
C LEU A 87 -7.50 4.44 9.07
N MET A 88 -7.89 3.26 9.54
CA MET A 88 -8.14 3.00 10.95
C MET A 88 -6.81 2.82 11.70
N PRO A 89 -6.65 3.39 12.90
CA PRO A 89 -5.50 3.12 13.77
C PRO A 89 -5.36 1.65 14.10
N PHE A 90 -4.11 1.20 14.23
CA PHE A 90 -3.77 -0.17 14.61
C PHE A 90 -4.43 -1.28 13.77
N ALA A 91 -4.69 -1.01 12.49
CA ALA A 91 -5.30 -1.94 11.56
C ALA A 91 -4.31 -2.38 10.47
N GLN A 92 -4.41 -3.64 10.04
CA GLN A 92 -3.57 -4.19 8.99
C GLN A 92 -4.18 -3.93 7.60
N TYR A 93 -3.33 -3.51 6.68
CA TYR A 93 -3.67 -3.25 5.29
C TYR A 93 -2.68 -3.95 4.35
N ALA A 94 -3.19 -4.44 3.22
CA ALA A 94 -2.43 -5.01 2.13
C ALA A 94 -2.50 -4.08 0.92
N PHE A 95 -1.35 -3.75 0.33
CA PHE A 95 -1.25 -2.92 -0.86
C PHE A 95 -0.62 -3.67 -2.02
N ARG A 96 -1.19 -3.52 -3.21
CA ARG A 96 -0.68 -4.11 -4.45
C ARG A 96 -0.68 -3.04 -5.55
N LEU A 97 0.41 -2.94 -6.29
CA LEU A 97 0.53 -2.03 -7.41
C LEU A 97 0.34 -2.80 -8.73
N ALA A 98 -0.32 -2.20 -9.71
CA ALA A 98 -0.31 -2.67 -11.09
C ALA A 98 0.30 -1.61 -11.99
N ALA A 99 1.14 -2.01 -12.93
CA ALA A 99 1.66 -1.14 -13.97
C ALA A 99 1.02 -1.51 -15.31
N CYS A 100 0.56 -0.52 -16.07
CA CYS A 100 -0.17 -0.75 -17.32
C CYS A 100 0.53 -0.12 -18.52
N THR A 101 0.55 -0.84 -19.64
CA THR A 101 0.79 -0.32 -21.00
C THR A 101 -0.52 -0.27 -21.77
N SER A 102 -0.48 0.16 -23.04
CA SER A 102 -1.66 0.12 -23.92
C SER A 102 -2.20 -1.31 -24.13
N SER A 103 -1.36 -2.33 -23.90
CA SER A 103 -1.66 -3.74 -24.15
C SER A 103 -2.02 -4.55 -22.90
N GLY A 104 -2.00 -3.93 -21.71
CA GLY A 104 -2.49 -4.55 -20.48
C GLY A 104 -1.69 -4.18 -19.24
N CYS A 105 -2.02 -4.80 -18.11
CA CYS A 105 -1.45 -4.50 -16.81
C CYS A 105 -0.83 -5.73 -16.15
N THR A 106 0.20 -5.50 -15.35
CA THR A 106 0.83 -6.54 -14.54
C THR A 106 0.81 -6.13 -13.08
N ASP A 107 0.30 -7.02 -12.23
CA ASP A 107 0.25 -6.86 -10.78
C ASP A 107 1.62 -7.15 -10.14
N SER A 108 1.97 -6.38 -9.11
CA SER A 108 3.09 -6.62 -8.22
C SER A 108 2.75 -7.69 -7.18
N PRO A 109 3.73 -8.20 -6.41
CA PRO A 109 3.47 -8.81 -5.12
C PRO A 109 2.81 -7.83 -4.13
N VAL A 110 2.21 -8.36 -3.06
CA VAL A 110 1.56 -7.56 -2.00
C VAL A 110 2.60 -7.08 -0.99
N THR A 111 2.44 -5.83 -0.53
CA THR A 111 3.09 -5.30 0.67
C THR A 111 2.06 -5.14 1.77
N THR A 112 2.30 -5.73 2.94
CA THR A 112 1.43 -5.59 4.11
C THR A 112 2.01 -4.62 5.13
N VAL A 113 1.16 -3.83 5.77
CA VAL A 113 1.56 -2.88 6.81
C VAL A 113 0.45 -2.76 7.86
N ARG A 114 0.83 -2.52 9.11
CA ARG A 114 -0.11 -2.14 10.17
C ARG A 114 0.06 -0.67 10.50
N THR A 115 -1.03 0.08 10.55
CA THR A 115 -1.02 1.49 10.96
C THR A 115 -0.56 1.62 12.42
N SER A 116 -0.01 2.78 12.75
CA SER A 116 0.43 3.06 14.13
C SER A 116 -0.76 3.11 15.08
N GLU A 117 -0.48 2.94 16.37
CA GLU A 117 -1.47 3.18 17.42
C GLU A 117 -1.85 4.67 17.50
N ALA A 118 -3.06 4.94 17.93
CA ALA A 118 -3.53 6.27 18.31
C ALA A 118 -4.16 6.23 19.71
N ALA A 119 -4.46 7.40 20.28
CA ALA A 119 -5.14 7.48 21.55
C ALA A 119 -6.48 6.72 21.51
N PRO A 120 -6.81 5.92 22.54
CA PRO A 120 -8.14 5.34 22.67
C PRO A 120 -9.21 6.43 22.67
N ALA A 121 -10.35 6.15 22.07
CA ALA A 121 -11.50 7.04 21.99
C ALA A 121 -12.77 6.36 22.50
N ASP A 122 -13.77 7.18 22.81
CA ASP A 122 -15.07 6.76 23.35
C ASP A 122 -14.95 5.91 24.63
N LEU A 123 -14.14 6.38 25.58
CA LEU A 123 -14.17 5.88 26.95
C LEU A 123 -15.39 6.48 27.66
N GLU A 124 -16.27 5.63 28.20
CA GLU A 124 -17.44 6.07 28.96
C GLU A 124 -17.07 6.52 30.37
N ALA A 125 -17.99 7.26 31.01
CA ALA A 125 -17.80 7.68 32.38
C ALA A 125 -17.71 6.45 33.31
N PRO A 126 -16.81 6.48 34.32
CA PRO A 126 -16.78 5.45 35.34
C PRO A 126 -18.09 5.43 36.12
N ILE A 127 -18.52 4.23 36.53
CA ILE A 127 -19.73 3.95 37.30
C ILE A 127 -19.35 3.87 38.78
N PRO A 128 -19.77 4.84 39.61
CA PRO A 128 -19.51 4.81 41.04
C PRO A 128 -20.57 3.99 41.79
N THR A 129 -20.12 3.15 42.71
CA THR A 129 -20.96 2.40 43.64
C THR A 129 -20.53 2.71 45.08
N THR A 130 -21.39 3.35 45.86
CA THR A 130 -21.11 3.64 47.28
C THR A 130 -21.11 2.34 48.08
N LEU A 131 -20.00 2.05 48.76
CA LEU A 131 -19.88 0.87 49.62
C LEU A 131 -20.24 1.21 51.07
N ASP A 132 -19.70 2.33 51.60
CA ASP A 132 -19.99 2.85 52.94
C ASP A 132 -19.66 4.36 53.04
N SER A 133 -19.66 4.91 54.26
CA SER A 133 -19.41 6.33 54.54
C SER A 133 -18.02 6.85 54.11
N SER A 134 -17.08 5.96 53.77
CA SER A 134 -15.70 6.29 53.46
C SER A 134 -15.19 5.68 52.15
N ARG A 135 -15.95 4.78 51.51
CA ARG A 135 -15.51 4.00 50.35
C ARG A 135 -16.50 4.03 49.21
N ILE A 136 -15.98 4.23 48.01
CA ILE A 136 -16.69 4.13 46.73
C ILE A 136 -15.91 3.16 45.85
N ALA A 137 -16.59 2.14 45.34
CA ALA A 137 -16.09 1.30 44.25
C ALA A 137 -16.32 2.03 42.93
N ILE A 138 -15.33 1.96 42.04
CA ILE A 138 -15.40 2.57 40.72
C ILE A 138 -15.20 1.46 39.69
N GLU A 139 -16.14 1.33 38.76
CA GLU A 139 -16.07 0.39 37.65
C GLU A 139 -16.11 1.17 36.33
N TRP A 140 -15.50 0.63 35.27
CA TRP A 140 -15.57 1.22 33.94
C TRP A 140 -15.47 0.14 32.88
N GLN A 141 -16.01 0.43 31.71
CA GLN A 141 -15.84 -0.42 30.53
C GLN A 141 -14.60 0.01 29.73
N PRO A 142 -13.99 -0.91 28.96
CA PRO A 142 -12.96 -0.55 28.00
C PRO A 142 -13.44 0.49 26.96
N PRO A 143 -12.53 1.29 26.37
CA PRO A 143 -12.89 2.24 25.33
C PRO A 143 -13.43 1.51 24.10
N LYS A 144 -14.51 2.03 23.49
CA LYS A 144 -15.13 1.42 22.30
C LYS A 144 -14.21 1.43 21.08
N ARG A 145 -13.30 2.42 21.01
CA ARG A 145 -12.26 2.51 19.99
C ARG A 145 -10.89 2.51 20.67
N PRO A 146 -10.29 1.33 20.94
CA PRO A 146 -9.01 1.24 21.63
C PRO A 146 -7.86 1.88 20.83
N ASN A 147 -7.95 1.88 19.50
CA ASN A 147 -6.95 2.43 18.58
C ASN A 147 -5.51 1.90 18.81
N GLY A 148 -5.37 0.71 19.38
CA GLY A 148 -4.11 0.16 19.85
C GLY A 148 -4.32 -0.85 20.98
N VAL A 149 -3.25 -1.23 21.66
CA VAL A 149 -3.34 -2.02 22.90
C VAL A 149 -3.47 -1.08 24.08
N VAL A 150 -4.58 -1.16 24.81
CA VAL A 150 -4.75 -0.39 26.06
C VAL A 150 -3.91 -1.05 27.15
N THR A 151 -2.92 -0.33 27.67
CA THR A 151 -1.96 -0.84 28.68
C THR A 151 -2.27 -0.39 30.11
N SER A 152 -2.92 0.76 30.30
CA SER A 152 -3.32 1.24 31.63
C SER A 152 -4.50 2.22 31.59
N TYR A 153 -5.12 2.42 32.75
CA TYR A 153 -6.14 3.43 33.01
C TYR A 153 -5.67 4.36 34.14
N ARG A 154 -5.87 5.67 33.98
CA ARG A 154 -5.53 6.67 34.99
C ARG A 154 -6.81 7.27 35.59
N LEU A 155 -7.04 7.03 36.87
CA LEU A 155 -8.16 7.62 37.59
C LEU A 155 -7.76 8.99 38.14
N LEU A 156 -8.62 9.98 37.91
CA LEU A 156 -8.47 11.33 38.44
C LEU A 156 -9.55 11.61 39.48
N ARG A 157 -9.17 12.19 40.63
CA ARG A 157 -10.09 12.70 41.65
C ARG A 157 -9.91 14.20 41.72
N ASN A 158 -10.96 14.98 41.47
CA ASN A 158 -10.91 16.45 41.39
C ASN A 158 -9.79 16.93 40.44
N SER A 159 -9.72 16.32 39.26
CA SER A 159 -8.71 16.59 38.21
C SER A 159 -7.25 16.29 38.58
N GLN A 160 -6.99 15.64 39.72
CA GLN A 160 -5.65 15.19 40.12
C GLN A 160 -5.53 13.67 40.01
N LYS A 161 -4.36 13.18 39.56
CA LYS A 161 -4.09 11.74 39.47
C LYS A 161 -4.28 11.10 40.84
N PHE A 162 -5.24 10.19 40.93
CA PHE A 162 -5.50 9.41 42.13
C PHE A 162 -4.77 8.07 42.09
N THR A 163 -4.92 7.32 40.99
CA THR A 163 -4.24 6.03 40.81
C THR A 163 -4.07 5.67 39.33
N GLU A 164 -3.30 4.64 39.07
CA GLU A 164 -3.10 4.04 37.75
C GLU A 164 -3.29 2.53 37.85
N VAL A 165 -4.18 2.00 37.02
CA VAL A 165 -4.56 0.59 36.99
C VAL A 165 -4.04 0.01 35.70
N SER A 166 -3.20 -1.03 35.78
CA SER A 166 -2.72 -1.73 34.59
C SER A 166 -3.88 -2.48 33.94
N SER A 167 -3.99 -2.40 32.62
CA SER A 167 -4.94 -3.19 31.85
C SER A 167 -4.43 -4.63 31.83
N THR A 168 -5.20 -5.55 32.40
CA THR A 168 -4.92 -6.98 32.26
C THR A 168 -5.73 -7.47 31.08
N THR A 169 -5.10 -7.69 29.93
CA THR A 169 -5.73 -8.46 28.85
C THR A 169 -5.95 -9.88 29.38
N LEU A 170 -7.22 -10.27 29.57
CA LEU A 170 -7.61 -11.69 29.66
C LEU A 170 -7.47 -12.34 28.29
#